data_AF-A0A1F2YPR8-F1
#
_entry.id   AF-A0A1F2YPR8-F1
#
_cell.length_a   1.000
_cell.length_b   1.000
_cell.length_c   1.000
_cell.angle_alpha   90.00
_cell.angle_beta   90.00
_cell.angle_gamma   90.00
#
_symmetry.space_group_name_H-M   'P 1'
#
loop_
_entity.id
_entity.type
_entity.pdbx_description
1 polymer ?
#
loop_
_entity_poly.entity_id
_entity_poly.type
_entity_poly.pdbx_seq_one_letter_code
_entity_poly.pdbx_strand_id
1 'polypeptide(L)'
;MLKKSIGVATLLVASHAYSDNIKVTITDDIVKNDTECSLREAIDYINQGMPEAGYYGCGGKDAISTVMLEKNKTYLLNTHLAIKKDLTLRTSYDSSVGEETVQGLSNAILKMNGSDNLLRVDNAENALIRVLVKEVTLQGCAKDCGVNQGGLIYNNEYLGLEYVKLTGGFAGQGGAIYNVATLLEDGTSRSLVEIRSTLVEQNQAAQGAILYGDAPSFRIYNSVFKENKTTDASSANIYSVNNAAVKEDTTLSSLASRLVSSTFVKNIGYVVNVRDGMALNNLTVVGNSKGIYFNPSTNLAYLANSIVLGNAENTITQNCAG
;
A
#
# COMPACT_ATOMS: atom_id res chain seq x y z
N MET A 1 40.37 62.43 -18.26
CA MET A 1 39.23 63.26 -17.80
C MET A 1 38.09 62.33 -17.41
N LEU A 2 37.51 62.56 -16.23
CA LEU A 2 36.31 61.93 -15.61
C LEU A 2 35.14 61.73 -16.61
N LYS A 3 34.21 60.77 -16.45
CA LYS A 3 33.23 60.68 -15.35
C LYS A 3 32.62 59.28 -15.16
N LYS A 4 32.23 59.05 -13.90
CA LYS A 4 31.54 57.92 -13.26
C LYS A 4 30.17 57.61 -13.90
N SER A 5 29.76 56.34 -13.84
CA SER A 5 28.40 56.01 -13.36
C SER A 5 28.40 54.62 -12.70
N ILE A 6 27.80 54.62 -11.51
CA ILE A 6 27.62 53.50 -10.60
C ILE A 6 26.32 52.82 -11.01
N GLY A 7 26.36 51.51 -11.26
CA GLY A 7 25.19 50.66 -11.42
C GLY A 7 25.24 49.55 -10.39
N VAL A 8 24.87 49.87 -9.15
CA VAL A 8 24.52 48.86 -8.13
C VAL A 8 23.13 48.36 -8.52
N ALA A 9 23.07 47.15 -9.07
CA ALA A 9 21.83 46.40 -9.22
C ALA A 9 21.91 45.19 -8.29
N THR A 10 21.10 45.29 -7.24
CA THR A 10 20.92 44.36 -6.13
C THR A 10 20.69 42.93 -6.64
N LEU A 11 21.59 42.01 -6.31
CA LEU A 11 21.36 40.58 -6.47
C LEU A 11 20.30 40.19 -5.43
N LEU A 12 19.05 40.02 -5.88
CA LEU A 12 17.99 39.39 -5.08
C LEU A 12 18.45 37.98 -4.74
N VAL A 13 18.92 37.80 -3.50
CA VAL A 13 19.13 36.47 -2.92
C VAL A 13 17.74 35.89 -2.70
N ALA A 14 17.21 35.20 -3.70
CA ALA A 14 16.12 34.27 -3.49
C ALA A 14 16.65 33.17 -2.56
N SER A 15 16.33 33.27 -1.27
CA SER A 15 16.46 32.17 -0.32
C SER A 15 15.53 31.06 -0.79
N HIS A 16 16.02 30.20 -1.65
CA HIS A 16 15.41 28.90 -1.88
C HIS A 16 15.63 28.14 -0.58
N ALA A 17 14.60 28.06 0.26
CA ALA A 17 14.55 27.03 1.28
C ALA A 17 14.49 25.71 0.51
N TYR A 18 15.66 25.09 0.30
CA TYR A 18 15.74 23.78 -0.31
C TYR A 18 15.20 22.80 0.73
N SER A 19 13.95 22.42 0.56
CA SER A 19 13.34 21.31 1.28
C SER A 19 14.11 20.03 0.93
N ASP A 20 14.73 19.37 1.90
CA ASP A 20 15.49 18.14 1.66
C ASP A 20 14.71 16.89 2.06
N ASN A 21 14.81 15.84 1.25
CA ASN A 21 14.23 14.54 1.58
C ASN A 21 15.09 13.85 2.64
N ILE A 22 14.47 13.01 3.48
CA ILE A 22 15.20 12.21 4.47
C ILE A 22 15.83 11.02 3.74
N LYS A 23 17.16 11.05 3.58
CA LYS A 23 17.90 9.99 2.87
C LYS A 23 18.34 8.91 3.87
N VAL A 24 17.93 7.68 3.62
CA VAL A 24 18.42 6.52 4.37
C VAL A 24 19.79 6.15 3.84
N THR A 25 20.80 6.09 4.72
CA THR A 25 22.20 5.87 4.34
C THR A 25 22.70 4.46 4.66
N ILE A 26 22.00 3.73 5.55
CA ILE A 26 22.33 2.35 5.89
C ILE A 26 21.11 1.42 5.73
N THR A 27 21.40 0.15 5.44
CA THR A 27 20.37 -0.88 5.22
C THR A 27 20.01 -1.68 6.47
N ASP A 28 20.84 -1.58 7.50
CA ASP A 28 20.65 -2.31 8.75
C ASP A 28 19.58 -1.65 9.62
N ASP A 29 18.84 -2.50 10.34
CA ASP A 29 17.83 -2.05 11.29
C ASP A 29 18.45 -1.77 12.65
N ILE A 30 19.03 -0.57 12.79
CA ILE A 30 19.78 -0.14 13.97
C ILE A 30 19.25 1.21 14.42
N VAL A 31 19.22 1.43 15.74
CA VAL A 31 18.98 2.74 16.34
C VAL A 31 20.21 3.14 17.13
N LYS A 32 20.94 4.15 16.68
CA LYS A 32 22.21 4.57 17.26
C LYS A 32 22.47 6.04 16.98
N ASN A 33 22.88 6.77 18.02
CA ASN A 33 23.24 8.17 17.88
C ASN A 33 24.59 8.32 17.15
N ASP A 34 24.54 8.34 15.82
CA ASP A 34 25.67 8.62 14.95
C ASP A 34 25.23 9.43 13.71
N THR A 35 26.04 9.41 12.66
CA THR A 35 25.81 10.16 11.42
C THR A 35 25.13 9.32 10.34
N GLU A 36 24.91 8.03 10.58
CA GLU A 36 24.21 7.13 9.69
C GLU A 36 22.71 7.20 9.98
N CYS A 37 21.89 7.12 8.93
CA CYS A 37 20.43 7.18 9.04
C CYS A 37 19.88 5.84 8.58
N SER A 38 19.37 5.03 9.50
CA SER A 38 18.59 3.85 9.18
C SER A 38 17.15 4.20 8.78
N LEU A 39 16.46 3.25 8.15
CA LEU A 39 15.05 3.42 7.83
C LEU A 39 14.20 3.57 9.11
N ARG A 40 14.54 2.86 10.19
CA ARG A 40 13.81 2.97 11.46
C ARG A 40 13.94 4.37 12.05
N GLU A 41 15.16 4.90 12.09
CA GLU A 41 15.42 6.25 12.58
C GLU A 41 14.74 7.32 11.73
N ALA A 42 14.69 7.14 10.40
CA ALA A 42 13.98 8.06 9.51
C ALA A 42 12.48 8.14 9.81
N ILE A 43 11.85 7.00 10.09
CA ILE A 43 10.43 6.94 10.46
C ILE A 43 10.20 7.48 11.88
N ASP A 44 11.07 7.15 12.83
CA ASP A 44 10.99 7.66 14.20
C ASP A 44 11.20 9.18 14.27
N TYR A 45 12.06 9.73 13.41
CA TYR A 45 12.24 11.17 13.23
C TYR A 45 10.93 11.86 12.81
N ILE A 46 10.25 11.29 11.81
CA ILE A 46 8.96 11.79 11.32
C ILE A 46 7.90 11.70 12.42
N ASN A 47 7.82 10.56 13.12
CA ASN A 47 6.87 10.35 14.20
C ASN A 47 7.04 11.33 15.36
N GLN A 48 8.27 11.78 15.63
CA GLN A 48 8.60 12.79 16.65
C GLN A 48 8.25 14.23 16.24
N GLY A 49 7.68 14.44 15.04
CA GLY A 49 7.35 15.77 14.55
C GLY A 49 8.54 16.49 13.91
N MET A 50 9.54 15.74 13.45
CA MET A 50 10.67 16.25 12.65
C MET A 50 11.43 17.41 13.32
N PRO A 51 12.04 17.20 14.50
CA PRO A 51 12.81 18.25 15.17
C PRO A 51 13.90 18.86 14.27
N GLU A 52 14.14 20.17 14.37
CA GLU A 52 15.13 20.87 13.54
C GLU A 52 16.56 20.32 13.72
N ALA A 53 16.86 19.76 14.90
CA ALA A 53 18.16 19.15 15.19
C ALA A 53 18.40 17.83 14.43
N GLY A 54 17.40 17.29 13.75
CA GLY A 54 17.42 15.93 13.21
C GLY A 54 17.26 14.87 14.31
N TYR A 55 17.40 13.61 13.92
CA TYR A 55 17.39 12.48 14.85
C TYR A 55 18.31 11.39 14.32
N TYR A 56 19.40 11.12 15.05
CA TYR A 56 20.36 10.04 14.77
C TYR A 56 20.72 9.93 13.27
N GLY A 57 21.40 10.97 12.76
CA GLY A 57 21.81 11.04 11.36
C GLY A 57 20.68 11.35 10.36
N CYS A 58 19.40 11.26 10.76
CA CYS A 58 18.26 11.50 9.87
C CYS A 58 17.72 12.93 9.96
N GLY A 59 17.43 13.51 8.79
CA GLY A 59 16.70 14.78 8.66
C GLY A 59 17.49 16.00 9.13
N GLY A 60 16.77 16.98 9.68
CA GLY A 60 17.33 18.25 10.14
C GLY A 60 16.47 19.44 9.70
N LYS A 61 17.07 20.63 9.79
CA LYS A 61 16.44 21.86 9.31
C LYS A 61 16.05 21.70 7.83
N ASP A 62 14.84 22.12 7.50
CA ASP A 62 14.26 22.06 6.14
C ASP A 62 13.94 20.65 5.61
N ALA A 63 14.01 19.60 6.45
CA ALA A 63 13.57 18.27 6.03
C ALA A 63 12.06 18.24 5.73
N ILE A 64 11.65 17.43 4.74
CA ILE A 64 10.25 17.07 4.50
C ILE A 64 9.97 15.61 4.81
N SER A 65 8.70 15.27 5.04
CA SER A 65 8.23 13.91 5.34
C SER A 65 8.22 13.02 4.10
N THR A 66 9.36 12.92 3.43
CA THR A 66 9.63 12.02 2.32
C THR A 66 10.92 11.28 2.59
N VAL A 67 10.82 9.97 2.78
CA VAL A 67 11.96 9.07 3.00
C VAL A 67 12.39 8.50 1.66
N MET A 68 13.68 8.67 1.33
CA MET A 68 14.30 8.18 0.11
C MET A 68 15.17 6.96 0.39
N LEU A 69 14.90 5.91 -0.39
CA LEU A 69 15.64 4.65 -0.40
C LEU A 69 16.46 4.52 -1.68
N GLU A 70 17.62 3.90 -1.64
CA GLU A 70 18.43 3.67 -2.83
C GLU A 70 17.88 2.49 -3.66
N LYS A 71 17.85 2.66 -5.00
CA LYS A 71 17.36 1.63 -5.94
C LYS A 71 18.05 0.29 -5.72
N ASN A 72 17.29 -0.80 -5.79
CA ASN A 72 17.76 -2.18 -5.65
C ASN A 72 18.48 -2.52 -4.32
N LYS A 73 18.48 -1.64 -3.31
CA LYS A 73 19.00 -1.97 -1.98
C LYS A 73 17.95 -2.73 -1.16
N THR A 74 18.43 -3.64 -0.32
CA THR A 74 17.59 -4.37 0.64
C THR A 74 17.80 -3.80 2.04
N TYR A 75 16.76 -3.19 2.59
CA TYR A 75 16.67 -2.70 3.96
C TYR A 75 16.06 -3.79 4.83
N LEU A 76 16.83 -4.29 5.79
CA LEU A 76 16.38 -5.31 6.73
C LEU A 76 15.53 -4.66 7.81
N LEU A 77 14.53 -5.39 8.31
CA LEU A 77 13.70 -4.96 9.44
C LEU A 77 13.59 -6.11 10.45
N ASN A 78 13.97 -5.87 11.70
CA ASN A 78 13.88 -6.82 12.80
C ASN A 78 12.48 -6.81 13.42
N THR A 79 11.76 -5.70 13.33
CA THR A 79 10.36 -5.53 13.76
C THR A 79 9.63 -4.55 12.83
N HIS A 80 8.31 -4.42 12.96
CA HIS A 80 7.57 -3.45 12.17
C HIS A 80 8.06 -2.01 12.35
N LEU A 81 7.85 -1.19 11.31
CA LEU A 81 7.96 0.26 11.38
C LEU A 81 6.58 0.81 11.78
N ALA A 82 6.52 1.48 12.93
CA ALA A 82 5.31 2.18 13.36
C ALA A 82 5.23 3.54 12.63
N ILE A 83 4.15 3.81 11.92
CA ILE A 83 3.95 5.05 11.17
C ILE A 83 2.75 5.78 11.77
N LYS A 84 3.00 6.95 12.35
CA LYS A 84 2.01 7.74 13.11
C LYS A 84 1.79 9.15 12.55
N LYS A 85 2.50 9.52 11.48
CA LYS A 85 2.39 10.82 10.80
C LYS A 85 2.38 10.63 9.28
N ASP A 86 1.89 11.66 8.59
CA ASP A 86 1.91 11.71 7.13
C ASP A 86 3.34 11.50 6.61
N LEU A 87 3.52 10.60 5.64
CA LEU A 87 4.81 10.41 4.98
C LEU A 87 4.69 9.84 3.57
N THR A 88 5.72 10.09 2.77
CA THR A 88 5.97 9.36 1.54
C THR A 88 7.25 8.53 1.68
N LEU A 89 7.16 7.23 1.47
CA LEU A 89 8.30 6.33 1.34
C LEU A 89 8.51 6.02 -0.14
N ARG A 90 9.71 6.29 -0.67
CA ARG A 90 9.98 6.04 -2.09
C ARG A 90 11.41 5.65 -2.39
N THR A 91 11.58 4.98 -3.53
CA THR A 91 12.90 4.77 -4.13
C THR A 91 13.40 6.04 -4.83
N SER A 92 14.70 6.29 -4.69
CA SER A 92 15.49 7.25 -5.43
C SER A 92 16.05 6.60 -6.68
N TYR A 93 15.86 7.26 -7.82
CA TYR A 93 16.49 6.88 -9.07
C TYR A 93 17.56 7.92 -9.40
N ASP A 94 18.77 7.45 -9.71
CA ASP A 94 19.77 8.32 -10.30
C ASP A 94 19.32 8.72 -11.70
N SER A 95 19.13 10.01 -11.93
CA SER A 95 18.89 10.57 -13.26
C SER A 95 20.22 10.74 -14.00
N SER A 96 20.99 9.66 -14.14
CA SER A 96 22.17 9.68 -15.01
C SER A 96 21.72 9.78 -16.47
N VAL A 97 22.44 10.57 -17.27
CA VAL A 97 22.09 10.80 -18.68
C VAL A 97 22.20 9.47 -19.44
N GLY A 98 21.06 8.92 -19.88
CA GLY A 98 20.98 7.70 -20.69
C GLY A 98 20.28 6.51 -20.04
N GLU A 99 19.90 6.57 -18.75
CA GLU A 99 19.04 5.54 -18.13
C GLU A 99 17.55 5.92 -18.26
N GLU A 100 16.78 5.15 -19.03
CA GLU A 100 15.31 5.22 -18.94
C GLU A 100 14.86 4.63 -17.60
N THR A 101 14.35 5.48 -16.73
CA THR A 101 13.77 5.04 -15.45
C THR A 101 12.39 4.46 -15.70
N VAL A 102 12.25 3.15 -15.49
CA VAL A 102 10.95 2.46 -15.53
C VAL A 102 10.44 2.31 -14.10
N GLN A 103 9.32 2.96 -13.81
CA GLN A 103 8.70 2.95 -12.48
C GLN A 103 8.36 1.52 -12.06
N GLY A 104 8.68 1.17 -10.81
CA GLY A 104 8.41 -0.16 -10.28
C GLY A 104 9.44 -1.24 -10.61
N LEU A 105 10.42 -0.97 -11.49
CA LEU A 105 11.38 -1.99 -11.93
C LEU A 105 12.57 -2.17 -10.98
N SER A 106 13.15 -1.06 -10.51
CA SER A 106 14.36 -1.06 -9.66
C SER A 106 14.06 -0.66 -8.21
N ASN A 107 12.95 -1.16 -7.68
CA ASN A 107 12.48 -0.81 -6.34
C ASN A 107 13.51 -1.14 -5.26
N ALA A 108 13.68 -0.26 -4.28
CA ALA A 108 14.24 -0.63 -2.99
C ALA A 108 13.37 -1.73 -2.34
N ILE A 109 13.99 -2.60 -1.54
CA ILE A 109 13.34 -3.76 -0.94
C ILE A 109 13.36 -3.58 0.59
N LEU A 110 12.19 -3.52 1.21
CA LEU A 110 12.04 -3.69 2.66
C LEU A 110 11.80 -5.17 2.92
N LYS A 111 12.68 -5.78 3.71
CA LYS A 111 12.65 -7.22 3.98
C LYS A 111 12.55 -7.50 5.48
N MET A 112 11.57 -8.30 5.85
CA MET A 112 11.42 -8.76 7.23
C MET A 112 12.51 -9.79 7.53
N ASN A 113 13.30 -9.49 8.55
CA ASN A 113 14.31 -10.38 9.14
C ASN A 113 13.80 -11.02 10.44
N GLY A 114 12.90 -10.33 11.15
CA GLY A 114 12.23 -10.83 12.35
C GLY A 114 10.97 -11.66 12.07
N SER A 115 10.04 -11.65 13.02
CA SER A 115 8.75 -12.34 12.95
C SER A 115 7.62 -11.35 13.27
N ASP A 116 7.39 -10.44 12.33
CA ASP A 116 6.40 -9.37 12.44
C ASP A 116 5.96 -8.93 11.05
N ASN A 117 5.04 -7.96 10.97
CA ASN A 117 4.74 -7.26 9.73
C ASN A 117 5.77 -6.15 9.45
N LEU A 118 5.81 -5.65 8.21
CA LEU A 118 6.79 -4.61 7.83
C LEU A 118 6.34 -3.23 8.31
N LEU A 119 5.06 -2.91 8.08
CA LEU A 119 4.51 -1.58 8.34
C LEU A 119 3.25 -1.68 9.23
N ARG A 120 3.18 -0.83 10.25
CA ARG A 120 1.95 -0.57 10.99
C ARG A 120 1.58 0.91 10.86
N VAL A 121 0.54 1.17 10.09
CA VAL A 121 0.04 2.50 9.81
C VAL A 121 -1.19 2.74 10.67
N ASP A 122 -0.98 3.39 11.81
CA ASP A 122 -2.00 3.68 12.81
C ASP A 122 -1.49 4.79 13.72
N ASN A 123 -2.15 5.95 13.71
CA ASN A 123 -1.77 7.05 14.59
C ASN A 123 -2.48 6.99 15.95
N ALA A 124 -3.44 6.06 16.14
CA ALA A 124 -4.29 5.94 17.32
C ALA A 124 -5.11 7.20 17.65
N GLU A 125 -5.26 8.13 16.71
CA GLU A 125 -6.02 9.37 16.82
C GLU A 125 -7.22 9.35 15.87
N ASN A 126 -8.23 10.20 16.08
CA ASN A 126 -9.41 10.21 15.19
C ASN A 126 -9.10 10.77 13.80
N ALA A 127 -8.22 11.76 13.69
CA ALA A 127 -7.83 12.37 12.43
C ALA A 127 -6.94 11.41 11.64
N LEU A 128 -7.26 11.16 10.37
CA LEU A 128 -6.48 10.21 9.56
C LEU A 128 -5.17 10.82 9.11
N ILE A 129 -4.12 10.00 9.08
CA ILE A 129 -2.88 10.32 8.37
C ILE A 129 -2.86 9.72 6.98
N ARG A 130 -1.99 10.27 6.13
CA ARG A 130 -1.77 9.83 4.76
C ARG A 130 -0.37 9.26 4.59
N VAL A 131 -0.30 7.97 4.32
CA VAL A 131 0.95 7.26 4.02
C VAL A 131 0.97 6.84 2.55
N LEU A 132 2.00 7.24 1.83
CA LEU A 132 2.23 6.86 0.45
C LEU A 132 3.49 6.03 0.34
N VAL A 133 3.39 4.84 -0.25
CA VAL A 133 4.54 4.00 -0.58
C VAL A 133 4.63 3.89 -2.10
N LYS A 134 5.76 4.33 -2.66
CA LYS A 134 5.97 4.39 -4.11
C LYS A 134 7.24 3.67 -4.50
N GLU A 135 7.17 2.78 -5.48
CA GLU A 135 8.36 2.16 -6.05
C GLU A 135 9.17 1.38 -4.99
N VAL A 136 8.50 0.68 -4.08
CA VAL A 136 9.11 -0.14 -3.03
C VAL A 136 8.64 -1.59 -3.15
N THR A 137 9.51 -2.56 -2.91
CA THR A 137 9.15 -3.96 -2.71
C THR A 137 9.05 -4.25 -1.22
N LEU A 138 7.90 -4.74 -0.77
CA LEU A 138 7.70 -5.26 0.58
C LEU A 138 7.79 -6.77 0.55
N GLN A 139 8.79 -7.32 1.24
CA GLN A 139 9.05 -8.75 1.32
C GLN A 139 8.93 -9.25 2.78
N GLY A 140 7.92 -10.08 3.03
CA GLY A 140 7.67 -10.66 4.35
C GLY A 140 8.55 -11.86 4.70
N CYS A 141 8.09 -12.67 5.64
CA CYS A 141 8.82 -13.79 6.26
C CYS A 141 9.04 -15.02 5.35
N ALA A 142 8.53 -15.04 4.10
CA ALA A 142 8.57 -16.15 3.15
C ALA A 142 7.87 -17.46 3.58
N LYS A 143 7.42 -17.55 4.83
CA LYS A 143 6.57 -18.59 5.42
C LYS A 143 5.83 -17.98 6.62
N ASP A 144 4.92 -18.76 7.21
CA ASP A 144 4.26 -18.37 8.45
C ASP A 144 5.28 -18.04 9.55
N CYS A 145 5.16 -16.82 10.09
CA CYS A 145 5.97 -16.28 11.18
C CYS A 145 5.12 -15.74 12.33
N GLY A 146 3.88 -16.22 12.48
CA GLY A 146 3.03 -15.93 13.64
C GLY A 146 2.35 -14.55 13.62
N VAL A 147 2.28 -13.89 12.47
CA VAL A 147 1.55 -12.62 12.31
C VAL A 147 0.06 -12.91 12.15
N ASN A 148 -0.80 -12.29 12.96
CA ASN A 148 -2.24 -12.50 12.84
C ASN A 148 -2.92 -11.55 11.85
N GLN A 149 -2.48 -10.29 11.78
CA GLN A 149 -3.13 -9.24 10.99
C GLN A 149 -2.10 -8.49 10.15
N GLY A 150 -2.23 -8.58 8.83
CA GLY A 150 -1.46 -7.80 7.88
C GLY A 150 -0.05 -8.33 7.75
N GLY A 151 0.15 -9.42 7.01
CA GLY A 151 1.45 -10.11 6.91
C GLY A 151 2.57 -9.23 6.34
N LEU A 152 2.23 -8.16 5.61
CA LEU A 152 3.16 -7.09 5.26
C LEU A 152 2.75 -5.76 5.90
N ILE A 153 1.47 -5.41 5.84
CA ILE A 153 0.96 -4.11 6.29
C ILE A 153 -0.29 -4.28 7.15
N TYR A 154 -0.27 -3.70 8.34
CA TYR A 154 -1.48 -3.35 9.10
C TYR A 154 -1.81 -1.87 8.86
N ASN A 155 -3.05 -1.56 8.49
CA ASN A 155 -3.51 -0.21 8.19
C ASN A 155 -4.82 0.15 8.89
N ASN A 156 -4.82 1.29 9.57
CA ASN A 156 -5.99 1.95 10.14
C ASN A 156 -6.16 3.39 9.61
N GLU A 157 -5.49 3.73 8.51
CA GLU A 157 -5.36 5.10 7.99
C GLU A 157 -5.63 5.18 6.48
N TYR A 158 -5.23 6.26 5.81
CA TYR A 158 -5.10 6.27 4.37
C TYR A 158 -3.75 5.69 3.94
N LEU A 159 -3.78 4.59 3.19
CA LEU A 159 -2.61 3.95 2.60
C LEU A 159 -2.69 4.00 1.08
N GLY A 160 -1.73 4.65 0.44
CA GLY A 160 -1.55 4.64 -1.02
C GLY A 160 -0.33 3.83 -1.43
N LEU A 161 -0.51 2.87 -2.33
CA LEU A 161 0.54 2.02 -2.90
C LEU A 161 0.62 2.23 -4.41
N GLU A 162 1.79 2.61 -4.91
CA GLU A 162 1.98 2.94 -6.33
C GLU A 162 3.29 2.33 -6.86
N TYR A 163 3.22 1.53 -7.93
CA TYR A 163 4.41 0.84 -8.49
C TYR A 163 5.15 -0.03 -7.45
N VAL A 164 4.40 -0.58 -6.50
CA VAL A 164 4.92 -1.40 -5.41
C VAL A 164 4.89 -2.87 -5.80
N LYS A 165 5.72 -3.69 -5.13
CA LYS A 165 5.58 -5.14 -5.11
C LYS A 165 5.33 -5.63 -3.69
N LEU A 166 4.27 -6.40 -3.48
CA LEU A 166 3.92 -7.00 -2.18
C LEU A 166 4.08 -8.51 -2.27
N THR A 167 5.01 -9.09 -1.49
CA THR A 167 5.27 -10.53 -1.58
C THR A 167 5.70 -11.19 -0.28
N GLY A 168 5.42 -12.49 -0.17
CA GLY A 168 5.86 -13.32 0.95
C GLY A 168 5.23 -12.95 2.29
N GLY A 169 4.07 -12.28 2.27
CA GLY A 169 3.27 -12.00 3.45
C GLY A 169 2.47 -13.22 3.91
N PHE A 170 2.52 -13.53 5.20
CA PHE A 170 1.79 -14.61 5.83
C PHE A 170 1.02 -14.05 7.03
N ALA A 171 -0.29 -14.27 7.08
CA ALA A 171 -1.09 -13.88 8.24
C ALA A 171 -2.35 -14.73 8.46
N GLY A 172 -2.99 -14.60 9.62
CA GLY A 172 -4.36 -15.08 9.79
C GLY A 172 -5.35 -14.32 8.90
N GLN A 173 -5.26 -12.99 8.92
CA GLN A 173 -6.09 -12.06 8.16
C GLN A 173 -5.21 -11.06 7.42
N GLY A 174 -5.43 -10.88 6.12
CA GLY A 174 -4.68 -9.90 5.34
C GLY A 174 -3.26 -10.37 5.06
N GLY A 175 -3.07 -11.33 4.16
CA GLY A 175 -1.74 -11.91 3.89
C GLY A 175 -0.72 -10.85 3.47
N ALA A 176 -1.10 -9.97 2.55
CA ALA A 176 -0.36 -8.74 2.30
C ALA A 176 -0.85 -7.60 3.20
N ILE A 177 -2.16 -7.26 3.16
CA ILE A 177 -2.69 -6.08 3.83
C ILE A 177 -3.88 -6.46 4.71
N TYR A 178 -3.83 -6.05 5.98
CA TYR A 178 -5.00 -5.95 6.84
C TYR A 178 -5.40 -4.48 6.95
N ASN A 179 -6.58 -4.13 6.46
CA ASN A 179 -7.17 -2.81 6.59
C ASN A 179 -8.29 -2.88 7.63
N VAL A 180 -8.20 -2.12 8.72
CA VAL A 180 -9.20 -2.13 9.80
C VAL A 180 -10.59 -1.84 9.23
N ALA A 181 -10.73 -0.76 8.45
CA ALA A 181 -11.91 -0.43 7.68
C ALA A 181 -13.22 -0.35 8.48
N THR A 182 -13.18 0.07 9.75
CA THR A 182 -14.37 0.22 10.60
C THR A 182 -15.43 1.08 9.92
N LEU A 183 -16.66 0.57 9.84
CA LEU A 183 -17.82 1.32 9.35
C LEU A 183 -18.22 2.38 10.38
N LEU A 184 -18.36 3.61 9.92
CA LEU A 184 -18.87 4.74 10.70
C LEU A 184 -20.39 4.85 10.51
N GLU A 185 -21.05 5.61 11.39
CA GLU A 185 -22.52 5.78 11.39
C GLU A 185 -23.04 6.37 10.07
N ASP A 186 -22.24 7.18 9.38
CA ASP A 186 -22.59 7.78 8.09
C ASP A 186 -22.41 6.83 6.89
N GLY A 187 -21.99 5.58 7.16
CA GLY A 187 -21.76 4.54 6.16
C GLY A 187 -20.39 4.58 5.50
N THR A 188 -19.57 5.58 5.82
CA THR A 188 -18.18 5.61 5.36
C THR A 188 -17.31 4.66 6.17
N SER A 189 -16.16 4.28 5.61
CA SER A 189 -15.18 3.49 6.33
C SER A 189 -14.05 4.39 6.80
N ARG A 190 -13.60 4.17 8.04
CA ARG A 190 -12.55 4.97 8.68
C ARG A 190 -11.24 4.96 7.91
N SER A 191 -10.82 3.82 7.37
CA SER A 191 -9.51 3.66 6.72
C SER A 191 -9.67 3.23 5.27
N LEU A 192 -8.72 3.60 4.40
CA LEU A 192 -8.79 3.36 2.97
C LEU A 192 -7.45 2.87 2.42
N VAL A 193 -7.50 1.82 1.61
CA VAL A 193 -6.33 1.34 0.85
C VAL A 193 -6.50 1.65 -0.64
N GLU A 194 -5.58 2.42 -1.20
CA GLU A 194 -5.50 2.69 -2.63
C GLU A 194 -4.28 1.99 -3.24
N ILE A 195 -4.51 1.15 -4.25
CA ILE A 195 -3.47 0.37 -4.93
C ILE A 195 -3.49 0.72 -6.41
N ARG A 196 -2.34 1.12 -6.96
CA ARG A 196 -2.18 1.49 -8.36
C ARG A 196 -0.93 0.84 -8.94
N SER A 197 -1.05 0.28 -10.14
CA SER A 197 0.10 -0.22 -10.91
C SER A 197 1.02 -1.13 -10.10
N THR A 198 0.45 -1.99 -9.25
CA THR A 198 1.17 -2.76 -8.23
C THR A 198 1.12 -4.26 -8.54
N LEU A 199 2.19 -4.97 -8.18
CA LEU A 199 2.25 -6.42 -8.22
C LEU A 199 2.05 -6.99 -6.81
N VAL A 200 1.06 -7.85 -6.62
CA VAL A 200 0.85 -8.57 -5.35
C VAL A 200 0.93 -10.06 -5.60
N GLU A 201 1.94 -10.72 -5.05
CA GLU A 201 2.20 -12.12 -5.34
C GLU A 201 2.68 -12.94 -4.15
N GLN A 202 2.29 -14.22 -4.14
CA GLN A 202 2.81 -15.20 -3.18
C GLN A 202 2.57 -14.81 -1.71
N ASN A 203 1.43 -14.17 -1.45
CA ASN A 203 0.96 -13.92 -0.09
C ASN A 203 -0.06 -14.99 0.32
N GLN A 204 -0.10 -15.32 1.61
CA GLN A 204 -0.99 -16.35 2.13
C GLN A 204 -1.71 -15.86 3.39
N ALA A 205 -3.01 -16.13 3.47
CA ALA A 205 -3.75 -15.98 4.71
C ALA A 205 -4.89 -16.98 4.85
N ALA A 206 -5.42 -17.13 6.08
CA ALA A 206 -6.71 -17.80 6.25
C ALA A 206 -7.79 -16.99 5.53
N GLN A 207 -7.85 -15.68 5.78
CA GLN A 207 -8.81 -14.76 5.17
C GLN A 207 -8.11 -13.57 4.52
N GLY A 208 -8.46 -13.25 3.27
CA GLY A 208 -7.92 -12.09 2.56
C GLY A 208 -6.42 -12.17 2.30
N ALA A 209 -5.93 -13.12 1.50
CA ALA A 209 -4.49 -13.23 1.24
C ALA A 209 -3.87 -11.97 0.60
N ILE A 210 -4.64 -11.21 -0.17
CA ILE A 210 -4.23 -9.92 -0.74
C ILE A 210 -4.64 -8.79 0.21
N LEU A 211 -5.94 -8.72 0.51
CA LEU A 211 -6.52 -7.66 1.33
C LEU A 211 -7.63 -8.23 2.18
N TYR A 212 -7.58 -7.94 3.48
CA TYR A 212 -8.68 -8.14 4.40
C TYR A 212 -9.18 -6.78 4.91
N GLY A 213 -10.49 -6.62 5.10
CA GLY A 213 -11.00 -5.55 5.96
C GLY A 213 -12.44 -5.73 6.42
N ASP A 214 -12.83 -4.99 7.45
CA ASP A 214 -14.18 -5.10 8.03
C ASP A 214 -15.27 -4.60 7.08
N ALA A 215 -14.94 -3.70 6.16
CA ALA A 215 -15.83 -3.19 5.12
C ALA A 215 -15.09 -3.10 3.77
N PRO A 216 -15.82 -3.00 2.64
CA PRO A 216 -15.20 -2.73 1.35
C PRO A 216 -14.75 -1.27 1.36
N SER A 217 -13.49 -1.05 1.73
CA SER A 217 -12.84 0.27 1.72
C SER A 217 -11.49 0.20 1.00
N PHE A 218 -11.57 0.17 -0.33
CA PHE A 218 -10.38 0.11 -1.18
C PHE A 218 -10.62 0.68 -2.57
N ARG A 219 -9.54 1.11 -3.22
CA ARG A 219 -9.54 1.51 -4.62
C ARG A 219 -8.34 0.92 -5.33
N ILE A 220 -8.58 -0.03 -6.22
CA ILE A 220 -7.54 -0.82 -6.87
C ILE A 220 -7.60 -0.60 -8.37
N TYR A 221 -6.47 -0.25 -8.97
CA TYR A 221 -6.34 0.06 -10.39
C TYR A 221 -5.09 -0.58 -10.99
N ASN A 222 -5.21 -1.07 -12.23
CA ASN A 222 -4.05 -1.39 -13.10
C ASN A 222 -3.03 -2.35 -12.46
N SER A 223 -3.50 -3.25 -11.59
CA SER A 223 -2.64 -4.08 -10.75
C SER A 223 -2.76 -5.57 -11.09
N VAL A 224 -1.70 -6.32 -10.80
CA VAL A 224 -1.60 -7.76 -11.06
C VAL A 224 -1.52 -8.53 -9.75
N PHE A 225 -2.36 -9.55 -9.62
CA PHE A 225 -2.48 -10.41 -8.45
C PHE A 225 -2.23 -11.85 -8.87
N LYS A 226 -1.12 -12.45 -8.43
CA LYS A 226 -0.75 -13.81 -8.84
C LYS A 226 -0.28 -14.68 -7.71
N GLU A 227 -0.66 -15.96 -7.75
CA GLU A 227 -0.14 -16.97 -6.82
C GLU A 227 -0.39 -16.64 -5.33
N ASN A 228 -1.40 -15.82 -5.02
CA ASN A 228 -1.83 -15.59 -3.63
C ASN A 228 -2.74 -16.73 -3.19
N LYS A 229 -2.75 -17.03 -1.89
CA LYS A 229 -3.45 -18.20 -1.34
C LYS A 229 -4.30 -17.85 -0.12
N THR A 230 -5.62 -17.91 -0.30
CA THR A 230 -6.59 -17.88 0.80
C THR A 230 -6.99 -19.31 1.15
N THR A 231 -6.85 -19.72 2.42
CA THR A 231 -7.11 -21.11 2.82
C THR A 231 -8.52 -21.36 3.35
N ASP A 232 -9.21 -20.34 3.87
CA ASP A 232 -10.61 -20.45 4.27
C ASP A 232 -11.52 -20.49 3.02
N ALA A 233 -12.32 -21.55 2.91
CA ALA A 233 -13.22 -21.77 1.78
C ALA A 233 -14.38 -20.77 1.72
N SER A 234 -14.70 -20.10 2.84
CA SER A 234 -15.73 -19.04 2.93
C SER A 234 -15.19 -17.62 2.68
N SER A 235 -13.87 -17.51 2.48
CA SER A 235 -13.18 -16.25 2.23
C SER A 235 -12.78 -16.10 0.75
N ALA A 236 -12.24 -14.93 0.43
CA ALA A 236 -11.60 -14.62 -0.84
C ALA A 236 -10.21 -14.00 -0.61
N ASN A 237 -9.45 -13.81 -1.70
CA ASN A 237 -8.14 -13.15 -1.67
C ASN A 237 -8.26 -11.66 -1.36
N ILE A 238 -9.25 -10.98 -1.94
CA ILE A 238 -9.73 -9.67 -1.50
C ILE A 238 -11.03 -9.92 -0.74
N TYR A 239 -11.01 -9.71 0.58
CA TYR A 239 -12.10 -10.06 1.47
C TYR A 239 -12.58 -8.88 2.32
N SER A 240 -13.89 -8.62 2.27
CA SER A 240 -14.59 -7.72 3.18
C SER A 240 -15.61 -8.46 4.06
N VAL A 241 -15.61 -8.19 5.36
CA VAL A 241 -16.50 -8.87 6.32
C VAL A 241 -17.94 -8.41 6.15
N ASN A 242 -18.17 -7.11 6.13
CA ASN A 242 -19.50 -6.51 6.08
C ASN A 242 -19.80 -5.93 4.69
N ASN A 243 -21.10 -5.74 4.42
CA ASN A 243 -21.56 -4.90 3.31
C ASN A 243 -21.37 -3.42 3.66
N ALA A 244 -21.07 -2.56 2.69
CA ALA A 244 -21.11 -1.12 2.92
C ALA A 244 -22.56 -0.67 3.13
N ALA A 245 -22.75 0.40 3.91
CA ALA A 245 -24.02 1.10 3.91
C ALA A 245 -24.12 1.92 2.63
N VAL A 246 -25.12 1.62 1.80
CA VAL A 246 -25.35 2.30 0.52
C VAL A 246 -26.66 3.08 0.63
N LYS A 247 -26.64 4.37 0.30
CA LYS A 247 -27.85 5.22 0.33
C LYS A 247 -28.76 4.89 -0.85
N GLU A 248 -30.07 5.04 -0.67
CA GLU A 248 -31.08 4.71 -1.71
C GLU A 248 -30.87 5.47 -3.04
N ASP A 249 -30.28 6.66 -3.00
CA ASP A 249 -29.97 7.50 -4.16
C ASP A 249 -28.60 7.19 -4.80
N THR A 250 -27.86 6.22 -4.27
CA THR A 250 -26.54 5.84 -4.80
C THR A 250 -26.68 5.18 -6.17
N THR A 251 -26.00 5.75 -7.16
CA THR A 251 -25.89 5.14 -8.49
C THR A 251 -24.65 4.25 -8.59
N LEU A 252 -24.66 3.24 -9.46
CA LEU A 252 -23.52 2.33 -9.64
C LEU A 252 -22.19 3.07 -9.94
N SER A 253 -22.24 4.24 -10.60
CA SER A 253 -21.05 5.05 -10.90
C SER A 253 -20.45 5.74 -9.66
N SER A 254 -21.24 5.95 -8.62
CA SER A 254 -20.85 6.63 -7.38
C SER A 254 -20.27 5.71 -6.30
N LEU A 255 -20.27 4.38 -6.52
CA LEU A 255 -19.76 3.40 -5.56
C LEU A 255 -18.27 3.67 -5.24
N ALA A 256 -17.96 3.76 -3.94
CA ALA A 256 -16.67 4.22 -3.46
C ALA A 256 -15.55 3.17 -3.64
N SER A 257 -15.91 1.89 -3.45
CA SER A 257 -14.95 0.79 -3.50
C SER A 257 -14.85 0.19 -4.88
N ARG A 258 -13.62 0.19 -5.40
CA ARG A 258 -13.35 -0.02 -6.81
C ARG A 258 -12.25 -1.04 -7.03
N LEU A 259 -12.47 -1.94 -7.97
CA LEU A 259 -11.47 -2.85 -8.50
C LEU A 259 -11.54 -2.79 -10.02
N VAL A 260 -10.53 -2.18 -10.65
CA VAL A 260 -10.62 -1.75 -12.05
C VAL A 260 -9.35 -2.09 -12.84
N SER A 261 -9.50 -2.60 -14.05
CA SER A 261 -8.39 -2.83 -14.99
C SER A 261 -7.28 -3.71 -14.39
N SER A 262 -7.67 -4.80 -13.72
CA SER A 262 -6.76 -5.63 -12.92
C SER A 262 -6.82 -7.10 -13.31
N THR A 263 -5.69 -7.78 -13.14
CA THR A 263 -5.51 -9.19 -13.55
C THR A 263 -5.29 -10.09 -12.35
N PHE A 264 -6.03 -11.18 -12.28
CA PHE A 264 -5.91 -12.24 -11.28
C PHE A 264 -5.59 -13.56 -11.95
N VAL A 265 -4.44 -14.15 -11.61
CA VAL A 265 -3.96 -15.39 -12.22
C VAL A 265 -3.36 -16.35 -11.22
N LYS A 266 -3.71 -17.64 -11.31
CA LYS A 266 -3.15 -18.72 -10.46
C LYS A 266 -3.30 -18.49 -8.95
N ASN A 267 -4.29 -17.71 -8.51
CA ASN A 267 -4.58 -17.55 -7.09
C ASN A 267 -5.38 -18.76 -6.55
N ILE A 268 -5.22 -19.07 -5.27
CA ILE A 268 -5.95 -20.11 -4.54
C ILE A 268 -7.03 -19.45 -3.64
N GLY A 269 -8.23 -20.02 -3.61
CA GLY A 269 -9.45 -19.42 -3.05
C GLY A 269 -10.22 -18.56 -4.06
N TYR A 270 -11.38 -18.02 -3.64
CA TYR A 270 -12.11 -17.01 -4.43
C TYR A 270 -11.25 -15.76 -4.63
N VAL A 271 -11.39 -15.10 -5.77
CA VAL A 271 -10.61 -13.89 -6.07
C VAL A 271 -11.07 -12.73 -5.19
N VAL A 272 -12.37 -12.51 -5.12
CA VAL A 272 -12.97 -11.41 -4.36
C VAL A 272 -14.37 -11.81 -3.93
N ASN A 273 -14.79 -11.32 -2.76
CA ASN A 273 -16.19 -11.34 -2.35
C ASN A 273 -16.88 -10.03 -2.68
N VAL A 274 -17.82 -10.05 -3.61
CA VAL A 274 -18.52 -8.84 -4.01
C VAL A 274 -19.59 -8.49 -2.98
N ARG A 275 -19.39 -7.36 -2.30
CA ARG A 275 -20.28 -6.76 -1.29
C ARG A 275 -20.98 -5.54 -1.86
N ASP A 276 -22.05 -5.10 -1.20
CA ASP A 276 -22.66 -3.79 -1.46
C ASP A 276 -21.61 -2.69 -1.40
N GLY A 277 -21.72 -1.70 -2.28
CA GLY A 277 -20.74 -0.61 -2.36
C GLY A 277 -19.55 -0.87 -3.29
N MET A 278 -19.50 -2.05 -3.93
CA MET A 278 -18.36 -2.45 -4.78
C MET A 278 -18.64 -2.36 -6.28
N ALA A 279 -17.69 -1.75 -6.99
CA ALA A 279 -17.66 -1.62 -8.44
C ALA A 279 -16.46 -2.38 -9.03
N LEU A 280 -16.72 -3.47 -9.74
CA LEU A 280 -15.70 -4.28 -10.42
C LEU A 280 -15.81 -4.06 -11.93
N ASN A 281 -14.72 -3.61 -12.57
CA ASN A 281 -14.75 -3.30 -13.99
C ASN A 281 -13.44 -3.67 -14.71
N ASN A 282 -13.54 -4.18 -15.93
CA ASN A 282 -12.37 -4.47 -16.77
C ASN A 282 -11.37 -5.43 -16.10
N LEU A 283 -11.88 -6.51 -15.48
CA LEU A 283 -11.04 -7.50 -14.81
C LEU A 283 -10.69 -8.66 -15.73
N THR A 284 -9.48 -9.19 -15.58
CA THR A 284 -9.06 -10.45 -16.20
C THR A 284 -8.82 -11.48 -15.10
N VAL A 285 -9.73 -12.43 -14.94
CA VAL A 285 -9.72 -13.45 -13.89
C VAL A 285 -9.58 -14.84 -14.51
N VAL A 286 -8.33 -15.33 -14.59
CA VAL A 286 -8.00 -16.51 -15.39
C VAL A 286 -7.12 -17.51 -14.64
N GLY A 287 -7.48 -18.79 -14.69
CA GLY A 287 -6.63 -19.87 -14.17
C GLY A 287 -6.44 -19.84 -12.66
N ASN A 288 -7.38 -19.25 -11.90
CA ASN A 288 -7.41 -19.30 -10.44
C ASN A 288 -8.13 -20.57 -9.98
N SER A 289 -7.97 -20.98 -8.73
CA SER A 289 -8.69 -22.15 -8.21
C SER A 289 -10.20 -21.93 -8.14
N LYS A 290 -10.66 -20.69 -7.88
CA LYS A 290 -12.06 -20.27 -7.87
C LYS A 290 -12.22 -18.91 -8.54
N GLY A 291 -13.44 -18.60 -8.97
CA GLY A 291 -13.79 -17.33 -9.62
C GLY A 291 -14.07 -16.18 -8.64
N ILE A 292 -15.05 -15.36 -8.99
CA ILE A 292 -15.60 -14.27 -8.17
C ILE A 292 -16.87 -14.80 -7.50
N TYR A 293 -17.12 -14.44 -6.23
CA TYR A 293 -18.40 -14.76 -5.59
C TYR A 293 -19.15 -13.49 -5.19
N PHE A 294 -20.48 -13.49 -5.36
CA PHE A 294 -21.36 -12.39 -4.99
C PHE A 294 -22.04 -12.66 -3.65
N ASN A 295 -22.01 -11.67 -2.75
CA ASN A 295 -22.77 -11.65 -1.51
C ASN A 295 -23.17 -10.21 -1.09
N PRO A 296 -23.80 -9.44 -2.01
CA PRO A 296 -24.45 -8.18 -1.64
C PRO A 296 -25.79 -8.47 -0.94
N SER A 297 -26.19 -7.61 0.00
CA SER A 297 -27.51 -7.65 0.65
C SER A 297 -28.55 -6.76 -0.04
N THR A 298 -28.12 -5.69 -0.71
CA THR A 298 -29.01 -4.69 -1.34
C THR A 298 -28.95 -4.68 -2.87
N ASN A 299 -28.19 -5.61 -3.47
CA ASN A 299 -27.90 -5.67 -4.91
C ASN A 299 -27.20 -4.42 -5.48
N LEU A 300 -26.58 -3.59 -4.64
CA LEU A 300 -25.84 -2.39 -5.07
C LEU A 300 -24.34 -2.69 -5.21
N ALA A 301 -24.05 -3.61 -6.15
CA ALA A 301 -22.71 -3.97 -6.58
C ALA A 301 -22.74 -4.47 -8.02
N TYR A 302 -21.62 -4.37 -8.74
CA TYR A 302 -21.56 -4.89 -10.12
C TYR A 302 -20.19 -5.42 -10.52
N LEU A 303 -20.22 -6.34 -11.50
CA LEU A 303 -19.09 -6.76 -12.31
C LEU A 303 -19.43 -6.47 -13.77
N ALA A 304 -18.58 -5.70 -14.46
CA ALA A 304 -18.78 -5.38 -15.87
C ALA A 304 -17.48 -5.42 -16.68
N ASN A 305 -17.60 -5.59 -18.01
CA ASN A 305 -16.50 -5.58 -18.97
C ASN A 305 -15.34 -6.53 -18.60
N SER A 306 -15.63 -7.66 -17.95
CA SER A 306 -14.60 -8.52 -17.35
C SER A 306 -14.57 -9.90 -18.02
N ILE A 307 -13.38 -10.47 -18.09
CA ILE A 307 -13.12 -11.83 -18.56
C ILE A 307 -12.93 -12.72 -17.33
N VAL A 308 -13.82 -13.70 -17.15
CA VAL A 308 -13.71 -14.71 -16.09
C VAL A 308 -13.69 -16.08 -16.77
N LEU A 309 -12.52 -16.72 -16.83
CA LEU A 309 -12.31 -17.90 -17.67
C LEU A 309 -11.36 -18.92 -17.02
N GLY A 310 -11.69 -20.22 -17.14
CA GLY A 310 -10.74 -21.30 -16.84
C GLY A 310 -10.33 -21.42 -15.37
N ASN A 311 -11.17 -20.97 -14.43
CA ASN A 311 -10.96 -21.18 -12.99
C ASN A 311 -11.39 -22.61 -12.56
N ALA A 312 -10.73 -23.27 -11.61
CA ALA A 312 -10.86 -24.73 -11.43
C ALA A 312 -12.22 -25.22 -10.87
N GLU A 313 -12.78 -24.57 -9.85
CA GLU A 313 -14.15 -24.82 -9.38
C GLU A 313 -15.17 -24.07 -10.25
N ASN A 314 -15.48 -24.65 -11.41
CA ASN A 314 -16.50 -24.18 -12.35
C ASN A 314 -17.61 -25.24 -12.50
N THR A 315 -18.57 -25.30 -11.57
CA THR A 315 -19.91 -25.73 -11.98
C THR A 315 -20.62 -24.50 -12.54
N ILE A 316 -21.08 -24.59 -13.79
CA ILE A 316 -21.70 -23.51 -14.59
C ILE A 316 -22.81 -22.75 -13.82
N THR A 317 -23.42 -23.38 -12.82
CA THR A 317 -24.43 -22.82 -11.91
C THR A 317 -23.93 -21.78 -10.90
N GLN A 318 -22.62 -21.58 -10.72
CA GLN A 318 -22.07 -20.62 -9.72
C GLN A 318 -21.40 -19.38 -10.34
N ASN A 319 -21.29 -19.29 -11.67
CA ASN A 319 -20.50 -18.23 -12.32
C ASN A 319 -21.15 -16.83 -12.25
N CYS A 320 -22.47 -16.75 -12.06
CA CYS A 320 -23.23 -15.52 -11.88
C CYS A 320 -24.51 -15.79 -11.06
N ALA A 321 -24.42 -16.59 -9.98
CA ALA A 321 -25.59 -16.79 -9.13
C ALA A 321 -25.79 -15.53 -8.27
N GLY A 322 -26.75 -14.70 -8.69
CA GLY A 322 -27.43 -13.74 -7.82
C GLY A 322 -28.49 -14.43 -6.97
#